data_AF-B1HWT6-F1
#
_entry.id   AF-B1HWT6-F1
#
_cell.length_a   1.000
_cell.length_b   1.000
_cell.length_c   1.000
_cell.angle_alpha   90.00
_cell.angle_beta   90.00
_cell.angle_gamma   90.00
#
_symmetry.space_group_name_H-M   'P 1'
#
loop_
_entity.id
_entity.type
_entity.pdbx_description
1 polymer ?
#
loop_
_entity_poly.entity_id
_entity_poly.type
_entity_poly.pdbx_seq_one_letter_code
_entity_poly.pdbx_strand_id
1 'polypeptide(L)'
;MWINAYYQDKNVAEYFDKWTELNQVKAIVDNPALYQKQANLEEIEELTNEQLAITLYTKSGFVLYSSNPLKSGYVWKERMFKGLYELQQSYNAFTYKEPVYRHGDLLGIYGKFH
;
A
#
# COMPACT_ATOMS: atom_id res chain seq x y z
N MET A 1 35.51 -8.70 9.22
CA MET A 1 34.07 -9.07 9.18
C MET A 1 33.49 -8.48 7.90
N TRP A 2 33.43 -9.28 6.82
CA TRP A 2 32.97 -8.82 5.50
C TRP A 2 31.48 -9.05 5.25
N ILE A 3 30.88 -9.94 6.04
CA ILE A 3 29.47 -10.31 6.00
C ILE A 3 28.57 -9.09 6.30
N ASN A 4 28.87 -8.29 7.34
CA ASN A 4 27.97 -7.21 7.77
C ASN A 4 27.82 -6.06 6.76
N ALA A 5 28.89 -5.64 6.08
CA ALA A 5 28.80 -4.54 5.11
C ALA A 5 27.95 -4.94 3.89
N TYR A 6 28.16 -6.14 3.35
CA TYR A 6 27.37 -6.65 2.22
C TYR A 6 25.87 -6.80 2.55
N TYR A 7 25.52 -7.27 3.75
CA TYR A 7 24.12 -7.33 4.19
C TYR A 7 23.52 -5.93 4.39
N GLN A 8 24.27 -4.98 4.91
CA GLN A 8 23.82 -3.59 5.07
C GLN A 8 23.57 -2.93 3.71
N ASP A 9 24.51 -3.06 2.77
CA ASP A 9 24.38 -2.47 1.43
C ASP A 9 23.18 -3.06 0.67
N LYS A 10 22.97 -4.38 0.78
CA LYS A 10 21.81 -5.05 0.17
C LYS A 10 20.48 -4.55 0.75
N ASN A 11 20.39 -4.39 2.07
CA ASN A 11 19.17 -3.89 2.71
C ASN A 11 18.86 -2.45 2.30
N VAL A 12 19.89 -1.62 2.13
CA VAL A 12 19.73 -0.23 1.65
C VAL A 12 19.24 -0.20 0.20
N ALA A 13 19.87 -0.99 -0.69
CA ALA A 13 19.44 -1.10 -2.08
C ALA A 13 17.99 -1.57 -2.20
N GLU A 14 17.63 -2.64 -1.49
CA GLU A 14 16.27 -3.18 -1.48
C GLU A 14 15.26 -2.14 -0.97
N TYR A 15 15.60 -1.38 0.07
CA TYR A 15 14.74 -0.30 0.57
C TYR A 15 14.48 0.77 -0.50
N PHE A 16 15.51 1.21 -1.23
CA PHE A 16 15.37 2.18 -2.31
C PHE A 16 14.52 1.65 -3.48
N ASP A 17 14.67 0.37 -3.82
CA ASP A 17 13.85 -0.28 -4.83
C ASP A 17 12.37 -0.31 -4.40
N LYS A 18 12.09 -0.70 -3.15
CA LYS A 18 10.71 -0.72 -2.61
C LYS A 18 10.11 0.68 -2.50
N TRP A 19 10.94 1.69 -2.21
CA TRP A 19 10.51 3.10 -2.20
C TRP A 19 10.16 3.59 -3.61
N THR A 20 10.96 3.21 -4.61
CA THR A 20 10.70 3.55 -6.02
C THR A 20 9.40 2.91 -6.50
N GLU A 21 9.19 1.61 -6.23
CA GLU A 21 7.94 0.91 -6.52
C GLU A 21 6.75 1.54 -5.77
N LEU A 22 6.94 1.95 -4.51
CA LEU A 22 5.90 2.67 -3.76
C LEU A 22 5.49 3.97 -4.47
N ASN A 23 6.44 4.74 -5.00
CA ASN A 23 6.12 5.98 -5.72
C ASN A 23 5.33 5.73 -7.01
N GLN A 24 5.60 4.62 -7.70
CA GLN A 24 4.82 4.21 -8.88
C GLN A 24 3.38 3.85 -8.49
N VAL A 25 3.20 3.09 -7.40
CA VAL A 25 1.87 2.79 -6.86
C VAL A 25 1.13 4.08 -6.48
N LYS A 26 1.80 5.01 -5.79
CA LYS A 26 1.25 6.31 -5.37
C LYS A 26 0.66 7.10 -6.53
N ALA A 27 1.39 7.17 -7.65
CA ALA A 27 0.94 7.90 -8.82
C ALA A 27 -0.42 7.44 -9.36
N ILE A 28 -0.79 6.18 -9.12
CA ILE A 28 -2.08 5.60 -9.52
C ILE A 28 -3.10 5.69 -8.39
N VAL A 29 -2.75 5.22 -7.17
CA VAL A 29 -3.72 5.14 -6.06
C VAL A 29 -4.12 6.48 -5.47
N ASP A 30 -3.36 7.55 -5.69
CA ASP A 30 -3.75 8.91 -5.30
C ASP A 30 -4.91 9.45 -6.16
N ASN A 31 -5.30 8.76 -7.24
CA ASN A 31 -6.47 9.11 -8.03
C ASN A 31 -7.75 8.98 -7.20
N PRO A 32 -8.46 10.09 -6.90
CA PRO A 32 -9.57 10.01 -5.98
C PRO A 32 -10.86 9.43 -6.58
N ALA A 33 -10.88 9.13 -7.89
CA ALA A 33 -11.94 8.33 -8.52
C ALA A 33 -11.96 6.87 -8.02
N LEU A 34 -10.82 6.36 -7.55
CA LEU A 34 -10.66 4.98 -7.08
C LEU A 34 -11.42 4.69 -5.76
N TYR A 35 -11.77 5.74 -5.01
CA TYR A 35 -12.43 5.64 -3.71
C TYR A 35 -13.96 5.72 -3.80
N GLN A 36 -14.51 5.31 -4.94
CA GLN A 36 -15.94 5.31 -5.24
C GLN A 36 -16.44 3.88 -5.48
N LYS A 37 -17.74 3.62 -5.26
CA LYS A 37 -18.33 2.26 -5.29
C LYS A 37 -18.19 1.55 -6.65
N GLN A 38 -18.03 2.29 -7.74
CA GLN A 38 -17.96 1.78 -9.12
C GLN A 38 -16.73 2.33 -9.86
N ALA A 39 -15.61 2.44 -9.14
CA ALA A 39 -14.35 2.88 -9.74
C ALA A 39 -13.89 1.92 -10.86
N ASN A 40 -13.26 2.46 -11.90
CA ASN A 40 -12.43 1.66 -12.79
C ASN A 40 -11.12 1.33 -12.05
N LEU A 41 -10.79 0.04 -11.97
CA LEU A 41 -9.65 -0.48 -11.22
C LEU A 41 -8.60 -1.14 -12.13
N GLU A 42 -8.76 -1.07 -13.46
CA GLU A 42 -7.85 -1.68 -14.45
C GLU A 42 -6.39 -1.31 -14.19
N GLU A 43 -6.08 -0.02 -13.98
CA GLU A 43 -4.70 0.44 -13.70
C GLU A 43 -4.11 -0.15 -12.40
N ILE A 44 -4.94 -0.42 -11.38
CA ILE A 44 -4.48 -1.07 -10.15
C ILE A 44 -4.27 -2.56 -10.38
N GLU A 45 -5.18 -3.20 -11.12
CA GLU A 45 -5.10 -4.63 -11.43
C GLU A 45 -3.83 -4.94 -12.23
N GLU A 46 -3.46 -4.08 -13.19
CA GLU A 46 -2.21 -4.19 -13.97
C GLU A 46 -0.94 -4.05 -13.11
N LEU A 47 -0.98 -3.27 -12.03
CA LEU A 47 0.14 -3.17 -11.09
C LEU A 47 0.28 -4.41 -10.21
N THR A 48 -0.83 -5.04 -9.84
CA THR A 48 -0.84 -6.10 -8.83
C THR A 48 -0.38 -7.44 -9.40
N ASN A 49 0.32 -8.21 -8.57
CA ASN A 49 0.77 -9.56 -8.92
C ASN A 49 0.96 -10.39 -7.64
N GLU A 50 1.56 -11.58 -7.75
CA GLU A 50 1.79 -12.47 -6.61
C GLU A 50 2.67 -11.86 -5.51
N GLN A 51 3.53 -10.92 -5.86
CA GLN A 51 4.42 -10.23 -4.92
C GLN A 51 3.81 -8.90 -4.48
N LEU A 52 3.26 -8.10 -5.41
CA LEU A 52 2.68 -6.80 -5.09
C LEU A 52 1.16 -6.88 -4.90
N ALA A 53 0.72 -6.76 -3.65
CA ALA A 53 -0.70 -6.66 -3.30
C ALA A 53 -1.11 -5.24 -2.90
N ILE A 54 -2.26 -4.80 -3.40
CA ILE A 54 -2.87 -3.51 -3.09
C ILE A 54 -4.25 -3.75 -2.46
N THR A 55 -4.56 -2.98 -1.42
CA THR A 55 -5.90 -2.95 -0.82
C THR A 55 -6.35 -1.51 -0.68
N LEU A 56 -7.54 -1.20 -1.19
CA LEU A 56 -8.19 0.09 -1.00
C LEU A 56 -9.28 -0.03 0.05
N TYR A 57 -9.35 0.97 0.90
CA TYR A 57 -10.36 1.06 1.94
C TYR A 57 -11.11 2.39 1.88
N THR A 58 -12.41 2.35 2.18
CA THR A 58 -13.18 3.56 2.47
C THR A 58 -12.66 4.23 3.74
N LYS A 59 -12.92 5.53 3.89
CA LYS A 59 -12.72 6.26 5.17
C LYS A 59 -13.44 5.65 6.37
N SER A 60 -14.44 4.80 6.15
CA SER A 60 -15.21 4.15 7.21
C SER A 60 -14.63 2.84 7.68
N GLY A 61 -13.77 2.16 6.92
CA GLY A 61 -13.23 0.85 7.32
C GLY A 61 -13.43 -0.28 6.30
N PHE A 62 -14.29 -0.08 5.30
CA PHE A 62 -14.67 -1.14 4.37
C PHE A 62 -13.66 -1.28 3.24
N VAL A 63 -13.37 -2.52 2.85
CA VAL A 63 -12.57 -2.82 1.66
C VAL A 63 -13.37 -2.44 0.42
N LEU A 64 -12.82 -1.53 -0.40
CA LEU A 64 -13.33 -1.19 -1.73
C LEU A 64 -12.79 -2.13 -2.79
N TYR A 65 -11.50 -2.49 -2.66
CA TYR A 65 -10.79 -3.37 -3.56
C TYR A 65 -9.67 -4.07 -2.80
N SER A 66 -9.36 -5.30 -3.19
CA SER A 66 -8.15 -5.99 -2.77
C SER A 66 -7.69 -6.96 -3.85
N SER A 67 -6.43 -6.89 -4.25
CA SER A 67 -5.82 -7.94 -5.08
C SER A 67 -5.51 -9.21 -4.27
N ASN A 68 -5.52 -9.13 -2.93
CA ASN A 68 -5.41 -10.28 -2.06
C ASN A 68 -6.82 -10.77 -1.65
N PRO A 69 -7.25 -11.97 -2.06
CA PRO A 69 -8.60 -12.47 -1.78
C PRO A 69 -8.89 -12.72 -0.29
N LEU A 70 -7.84 -12.80 0.54
CA LEU A 70 -7.97 -12.96 2.00
C LEU A 70 -8.33 -11.65 2.71
N LYS A 71 -8.24 -10.50 2.02
CA LYS A 71 -8.59 -9.19 2.57
C LYS A 71 -9.93 -8.74 1.99
N SER A 72 -10.98 -8.90 2.77
CA SER A 72 -12.33 -8.44 2.43
C SER A 72 -13.07 -7.94 3.68
N GLY A 73 -14.24 -7.32 3.46
CA GLY A 73 -15.11 -6.87 4.54
C GLY A 73 -14.66 -5.58 5.22
N TYR A 74 -14.73 -5.56 6.55
CA TYR A 74 -14.53 -4.37 7.37
C TYR A 74 -13.28 -4.50 8.25
N VAL A 75 -12.49 -3.42 8.32
CA VAL A 75 -11.34 -3.28 9.20
C VAL A 75 -11.57 -2.13 10.18
N TRP A 76 -11.37 -2.40 11.47
CA TRP A 76 -11.44 -1.39 12.52
C TRP A 76 -10.49 -0.23 12.26
N LYS A 77 -10.98 1.00 12.51
CA LYS A 77 -10.24 2.24 12.23
C LYS A 77 -8.87 2.23 12.90
N GLU A 78 -8.77 1.81 14.15
CA GLU A 78 -7.51 1.75 14.89
C GLU A 78 -6.46 0.93 14.15
N ARG A 79 -6.86 -0.21 13.56
CA ARG A 79 -5.97 -1.05 12.75
C ARG A 79 -5.66 -0.42 11.40
N MET A 80 -6.64 0.25 10.81
CA MET A 80 -6.46 0.95 9.53
C MET A 80 -5.45 2.11 9.64
N PHE A 81 -5.56 2.95 10.66
CA PHE A 81 -4.69 4.12 10.89
C PHE A 81 -3.34 3.79 11.54
N LYS A 82 -3.12 2.56 12.05
CA LYS A 82 -1.84 2.18 12.64
C LYS A 82 -0.73 2.10 11.58
N GLY A 83 0.41 2.76 11.79
CA GLY A 83 1.56 2.68 10.89
C GLY A 83 1.34 3.37 9.54
N LEU A 84 0.54 4.44 9.52
CA LEU A 84 0.44 5.30 8.33
C LEU A 84 1.75 6.02 8.05
N TYR A 85 2.06 6.23 6.78
CA TYR A 85 3.27 6.90 6.29
C TYR A 85 4.59 6.20 6.68
N GLU A 86 4.52 4.96 7.15
CA GLU A 86 5.68 4.16 7.51
C GLU A 86 5.84 3.01 6.51
N LEU A 87 7.00 2.96 5.83
CA LEU A 87 7.40 1.77 5.08
C LEU A 87 7.98 0.76 6.07
N GLN A 88 7.16 -0.17 6.50
CA GLN A 88 7.49 -1.16 7.52
C GLN A 88 8.01 -2.44 6.86
N GLN A 89 9.24 -2.84 7.21
CA GLN A 89 9.78 -4.14 6.86
C GLN A 89 9.49 -5.14 8.00
N SER A 90 8.80 -6.24 7.69
CA SER A 90 8.55 -7.34 8.62
C SER A 90 8.99 -8.66 8.01
N TYR A 91 9.99 -9.31 8.60
CA TYR A 91 10.64 -10.54 8.10
C TYR A 91 11.01 -10.46 6.61
N ASN A 92 10.07 -10.79 5.71
CA ASN A 92 10.24 -10.87 4.26
C ASN A 92 9.21 -10.02 3.49
N ALA A 93 8.56 -9.05 4.13
CA ALA A 93 7.55 -8.22 3.50
C ALA A 93 7.73 -6.74 3.85
N PHE A 94 7.48 -5.88 2.87
CA PHE A 94 7.37 -4.44 3.00
C PHE A 94 5.90 -4.03 2.93
N THR A 95 5.47 -3.29 3.93
CA THR A 95 4.10 -2.77 4.00
C THR A 95 4.11 -1.27 4.11
N TYR A 96 3.14 -0.64 3.47
CA TYR A 96 2.95 0.80 3.54
C TYR A 96 1.46 1.12 3.50
N LYS A 97 1.05 2.14 4.24
CA LYS A 97 -0.32 2.65 4.19
C LYS A 97 -0.33 4.16 4.20
N GLU A 98 -1.19 4.74 3.40
CA GLU A 98 -1.36 6.19 3.34
C GLU A 98 -2.81 6.56 3.08
N PRO A 99 -3.33 7.61 3.75
CA PRO A 99 -4.65 8.13 3.47
C PRO A 99 -4.64 9.02 2.22
N VAL A 100 -5.71 8.92 1.45
CA VAL A 100 -5.93 9.76 0.27
C VAL A 100 -6.94 10.84 0.59
N TYR A 101 -6.55 12.08 0.33
CA TYR A 101 -7.34 13.28 0.59
C TYR A 101 -7.73 13.99 -0.70
N ARG A 102 -8.88 14.66 -0.67
CA ARG A 102 -9.26 15.64 -1.70
C ARG A 102 -9.87 16.86 -1.00
N HIS A 103 -9.30 18.04 -1.24
CA HIS A 103 -9.74 19.29 -0.61
C HIS A 103 -9.82 19.23 0.94
N GLY A 104 -8.94 18.47 1.58
CA GLY A 104 -8.93 18.28 3.04
C GLY A 104 -9.83 17.15 3.55
N ASP A 105 -10.70 16.59 2.71
CA ASP A 105 -11.55 15.45 3.08
C ASP A 105 -10.82 14.12 2.86
N LEU A 106 -10.80 13.29 3.91
CA LEU A 106 -10.33 11.90 3.80
C LEU A 106 -11.31 11.09 2.94
N LEU A 107 -10.83 10.56 1.83
CA LEU A 107 -11.61 9.69 0.94
C LEU A 107 -11.49 8.23 1.33
N GLY A 108 -10.27 7.82 1.68
CA GLY A 108 -9.95 6.45 2.03
C GLY A 108 -8.49 6.26 2.37
N ILE A 109 -8.10 5.01 2.54
CA ILE A 109 -6.71 4.62 2.81
C ILE A 109 -6.36 3.54 1.79
N TYR A 110 -5.19 3.62 1.18
CA TYR A 110 -4.62 2.48 0.47
C TYR A 110 -3.55 1.80 1.34
N GLY A 111 -3.38 0.51 1.11
CA GLY A 111 -2.30 -0.28 1.64
C GLY A 111 -1.58 -1.02 0.53
N LYS A 112 -0.25 -0.94 0.53
CA LYS A 112 0.68 -1.73 -0.28
C LYS A 112 1.27 -2.83 0.59
N PHE A 113 1.34 -4.04 0.06
CA PHE A 113 2.04 -5.18 0.66
C PHE A 113 2.90 -5.82 -0.42
N HIS A 114 4.18 -6.02 -0.15
CA HIS A 114 5.12 -6.62 -1.07
C HIS A 114 6.07 -7.58 -0.34
#